data_AF-A0A927M756-F1
#
_entry.id   AF-A0A927M756-F1
#
_cell.length_a   1.000
_cell.length_b   1.000
_cell.length_c   1.000
_cell.angle_alpha   90.00
_cell.angle_beta   90.00
_cell.angle_gamma   90.00
#
_symmetry.space_group_name_H-M   'P 1'
#
loop_
_entity.id
_entity.type
_entity.pdbx_description
1 polymer ?
#
loop_
_entity_poly.entity_id
_entity_poly.type
_entity_poly.pdbx_seq_one_letter_code
_entity_poly.pdbx_strand_id
1 'polypeptide(L)'
;MTVVIPTYNRRDMLRETLRNLARQRMPADEFEVVVADDGSSDGSRAVVEEASQQLRIKYHFQPDEGNRVCLVRNAGARLAAAPLLVFLDSGVYVGPDFLHEHVAAHAEGERLVVAGYTWGYDFEKAPPPGLAEALAESLPEEVVARFHDSEPFFDARHAAFVKTDFDLGRMVAPWALLWGLNFSISADDYWRVDGFDEGIVRWGLDDLELGFRLFKAGLEFRLSRTAWAVHAPHERAPLADALADVMVNMRRMMARFPEPATELAWNLLNNDDDLLDVDENYRFLIGCIDQVRSVDVAAEVADLLPQLPPGRLAVFGAGRRLPAELAGAVTLDFDADAVVELGATYHAIGIRTPLPDHAVDVVVLTSRLAGLWPRWSAEILAEAARVGGSVQLTPALMQKTAAISR
;
A
#
# COMPACT_ATOMS: atom_id res chain seq x y z
N MET A 1 12.37 -15.13 -17.11
CA MET A 1 11.58 -14.62 -15.95
C MET A 1 10.66 -15.70 -15.40
N THR A 2 10.07 -15.50 -14.22
CA THR A 2 9.05 -16.41 -13.66
C THR A 2 7.76 -15.64 -13.40
N VAL A 3 6.65 -16.09 -13.99
CA VAL A 3 5.31 -15.58 -13.69
C VAL A 3 4.73 -16.37 -12.52
N VAL A 4 4.37 -15.70 -11.41
CA VAL A 4 3.79 -16.32 -10.21
C VAL A 4 2.31 -15.98 -10.14
N ILE A 5 1.46 -17.02 -10.15
CA ILE A 5 0.00 -16.89 -10.21
C ILE A 5 -0.61 -17.55 -8.98
N PRO A 6 -1.14 -16.77 -8.01
CA PRO A 6 -1.98 -17.33 -6.96
C PRO A 6 -3.34 -17.74 -7.52
N THR A 7 -3.91 -18.83 -7.00
CA THR A 7 -5.28 -19.24 -7.35
C THR A 7 -5.99 -19.91 -6.18
N TYR A 8 -7.31 -19.71 -6.11
CA TYR A 8 -8.21 -20.38 -5.17
C TYR A 8 -9.61 -20.45 -5.78
N ASN A 9 -10.07 -21.65 -6.14
CA ASN A 9 -11.40 -21.92 -6.70
C ASN A 9 -11.76 -21.00 -7.90
N ARG A 10 -10.81 -20.78 -8.81
CA ARG A 10 -10.95 -19.94 -10.01
C ARG A 10 -10.58 -20.67 -11.30
N ARG A 11 -10.88 -21.98 -11.40
CA ARG A 11 -10.49 -22.86 -12.53
C ARG A 11 -10.65 -22.22 -13.89
N ASP A 12 -11.81 -21.64 -14.18
CA ASP A 12 -12.13 -21.15 -15.53
C ASP A 12 -11.37 -19.85 -15.84
N MET A 13 -11.22 -18.97 -14.85
CA MET A 13 -10.38 -17.76 -14.98
C MET A 13 -8.89 -18.11 -15.11
N LEU A 14 -8.41 -19.09 -14.33
CA LEU A 14 -7.04 -19.60 -14.42
C LEU A 14 -6.76 -20.17 -15.81
N ARG A 15 -7.71 -20.93 -16.37
CA ARG A 15 -7.61 -21.49 -17.72
C ARG A 15 -7.39 -20.39 -18.76
N GLU A 16 -8.18 -19.31 -18.70
CA GLU A 16 -8.02 -18.19 -19.61
C GLU A 16 -6.71 -17.43 -19.38
N THR A 17 -6.30 -17.18 -18.13
CA THR A 17 -5.00 -16.57 -17.84
C THR A 17 -3.85 -17.39 -18.44
N LEU A 18 -3.85 -18.72 -18.27
CA LEU A 18 -2.81 -19.59 -18.84
C LEU A 18 -2.86 -19.65 -20.39
N ARG A 19 -4.04 -19.62 -21.00
CA ARG A 19 -4.19 -19.52 -22.47
C ARG A 19 -3.59 -18.25 -23.03
N ASN A 20 -3.73 -17.12 -22.33
CA ASN A 20 -3.13 -15.85 -22.73
C ASN A 20 -1.60 -15.85 -22.56
N LEU A 21 -1.08 -16.52 -21.52
CA LEU A 21 0.37 -16.72 -21.35
C LEU A 21 0.98 -17.67 -22.39
N ALA A 22 0.22 -18.65 -22.90
CA ALA A 22 0.68 -19.52 -24.00
C ALA A 22 0.83 -18.78 -25.34
N ARG A 23 0.28 -17.56 -25.46
CA ARG A 23 0.31 -16.73 -26.68
C ARG A 23 1.41 -15.67 -26.67
N GLN A 24 2.29 -15.66 -25.68
CA GLN A 24 3.36 -14.67 -25.59
C GLN A 24 4.32 -14.79 -26.79
N ARG A 25 4.76 -13.66 -27.34
CA ARG A 25 5.79 -13.62 -28.39
C ARG A 25 7.20 -13.87 -27.85
N MET A 26 7.37 -13.74 -26.53
CA MET A 26 8.58 -14.17 -25.85
C MET A 26 8.77 -15.69 -26.03
N PRO A 27 9.98 -16.16 -26.39
CA PRO A 27 10.25 -17.58 -26.53
C PRO A 27 9.91 -18.37 -25.27
N ALA A 28 9.28 -19.53 -25.44
CA ALA A 28 8.78 -20.34 -24.32
C ALA A 28 9.89 -20.83 -23.37
N ASP A 29 11.15 -20.83 -23.79
CA ASP A 29 12.32 -21.17 -22.98
C ASP A 29 12.92 -19.98 -22.20
N GLU A 30 12.46 -18.75 -22.46
CA GLU A 30 12.89 -17.54 -21.73
C GLU A 30 12.03 -17.23 -20.49
N PHE A 31 10.89 -17.91 -20.33
CA PHE A 31 10.05 -17.78 -19.15
C PHE A 31 9.54 -19.13 -18.63
N GLU A 32 9.09 -19.10 -17.38
CA GLU A 32 8.33 -20.17 -16.76
C GLU A 32 7.14 -19.59 -15.99
N VAL A 33 6.16 -20.45 -15.71
CA VAL A 33 4.96 -20.10 -14.93
C VAL A 33 4.94 -20.95 -13.66
N VAL A 34 4.64 -20.35 -12.52
CA VAL A 34 4.37 -21.04 -11.27
C VAL A 34 2.93 -20.73 -10.87
N VAL A 35 2.07 -21.73 -10.90
CA VAL A 35 0.72 -21.62 -10.33
C VAL A 35 0.79 -22.09 -8.88
N ALA A 36 0.41 -21.23 -7.95
CA ALA A 36 0.42 -21.50 -6.52
C ALA A 36 -1.02 -21.49 -6.00
N ASP A 37 -1.50 -22.66 -5.60
CA ASP A 37 -2.90 -22.95 -5.30
C ASP A 37 -3.15 -23.02 -3.79
N ASP A 38 -4.03 -22.16 -3.29
CA ASP A 38 -4.37 -21.98 -1.87
C ASP A 38 -5.49 -22.93 -1.41
N GLY A 39 -5.53 -24.14 -1.96
CA GLY A 39 -6.47 -25.18 -1.53
C GLY A 39 -7.70 -25.35 -2.42
N SER A 40 -7.60 -25.09 -3.71
CA SER A 40 -8.72 -25.24 -4.65
C SER A 40 -9.27 -26.67 -4.70
N SER A 41 -10.59 -26.78 -4.88
CA SER A 41 -11.33 -28.05 -5.01
C SER A 41 -12.13 -28.16 -6.32
N ASP A 42 -12.00 -27.16 -7.19
CA ASP A 42 -12.82 -26.96 -8.40
C ASP A 42 -12.25 -27.60 -9.68
N GLY A 43 -11.09 -28.26 -9.58
CA GLY A 43 -10.35 -28.83 -10.71
C GLY A 43 -9.24 -27.94 -11.27
N SER A 44 -8.85 -26.87 -10.57
CA SER A 44 -7.73 -25.99 -10.95
C SER A 44 -6.43 -26.75 -11.26
N ARG A 45 -6.09 -27.81 -10.52
CA ARG A 45 -4.94 -28.68 -10.82
C ARG A 45 -4.97 -29.26 -12.24
N ALA A 46 -6.13 -29.73 -12.70
CA ALA A 46 -6.26 -30.34 -14.02
C ALA A 46 -6.05 -29.30 -15.14
N VAL A 47 -6.42 -28.04 -14.91
CA VAL A 47 -6.13 -26.93 -15.82
C VAL A 47 -4.63 -26.69 -15.95
N VAL A 48 -3.89 -26.77 -14.84
CA VAL A 48 -2.42 -26.61 -14.85
C VAL A 48 -1.74 -27.79 -15.56
N GLU A 49 -2.23 -29.01 -15.34
CA GLU A 49 -1.75 -30.20 -16.06
C GLU A 49 -1.98 -30.10 -17.57
N GLU A 50 -3.15 -29.62 -18.01
CA GLU A 50 -3.44 -29.36 -19.43
C GLU A 50 -2.49 -28.29 -20.01
N ALA A 51 -2.30 -27.18 -19.29
CA ALA A 51 -1.45 -26.08 -19.72
C ALA A 51 0.04 -26.46 -19.84
N SER A 52 0.49 -27.49 -19.11
CA SER A 52 1.88 -27.99 -19.18
C SER A 52 2.30 -28.52 -20.56
N GLN A 53 1.35 -28.76 -21.45
CA GLN A 53 1.60 -29.13 -22.84
C GLN A 53 2.12 -27.96 -23.70
N GLN A 54 1.89 -26.72 -23.27
CA GLN A 54 2.24 -25.50 -24.01
C GLN A 54 3.16 -24.56 -23.22
N LEU A 55 3.15 -24.67 -21.89
CA LEU A 55 3.91 -23.80 -20.99
C LEU A 55 4.89 -24.60 -20.13
N ARG A 56 6.05 -23.99 -19.87
CA ARG A 56 6.97 -24.44 -18.81
C ARG A 56 6.36 -24.05 -17.46
N ILE A 57 5.56 -24.96 -16.90
CA ILE A 57 4.74 -24.67 -15.74
C ILE A 57 5.07 -25.55 -14.54
N LYS A 58 5.10 -24.94 -13.36
CA LYS A 58 5.18 -25.61 -12.06
C LYS A 58 3.88 -25.39 -11.31
N TYR A 59 3.52 -26.35 -10.47
CA TYR A 59 2.33 -26.27 -9.63
C TYR A 59 2.72 -26.45 -8.16
N HIS A 60 2.32 -25.49 -7.33
CA HIS A 60 2.38 -25.56 -5.89
C HIS A 60 0.95 -25.67 -5.33
N PHE A 61 0.77 -26.50 -4.32
CA PHE A 61 -0.52 -26.65 -3.64
C PHE A 61 -0.29 -26.63 -2.13
N GLN A 62 -1.10 -25.86 -1.43
CA GLN A 62 -1.28 -25.96 0.01
C GLN A 62 -2.75 -26.28 0.34
N PRO A 63 -3.05 -26.93 1.48
CA PRO A 63 -4.44 -27.18 1.90
C PRO A 63 -5.25 -25.88 2.05
N ASP A 64 -6.57 -25.95 1.97
CA ASP A 64 -7.44 -24.81 2.32
C ASP A 64 -7.49 -24.66 3.85
N GLU A 65 -6.89 -23.59 4.37
CA GLU A 65 -6.98 -23.20 5.78
C GLU A 65 -7.42 -21.73 5.90
N GLY A 66 -8.31 -21.30 4.99
CA GLY A 66 -8.71 -19.91 4.84
C GLY A 66 -7.78 -19.11 3.92
N ASN A 67 -8.01 -17.81 3.81
CA ASN A 67 -7.24 -16.94 2.93
C ASN A 67 -5.79 -16.85 3.39
N ARG A 68 -4.85 -17.37 2.58
CA ARG A 68 -3.42 -17.28 2.82
C ARG A 68 -2.70 -16.90 1.53
N VAL A 69 -3.27 -15.94 0.80
CA VAL A 69 -2.74 -15.48 -0.49
C VAL A 69 -1.28 -15.02 -0.40
N CYS A 70 -0.87 -14.41 0.72
CA CYS A 70 0.52 -14.01 0.96
C CYS A 70 1.46 -15.23 1.04
N LEU A 71 1.06 -16.24 1.80
CA LEU A 71 1.81 -17.49 1.97
C LEU A 71 1.95 -18.22 0.63
N VAL A 72 0.85 -18.35 -0.13
CA VAL A 72 0.85 -19.09 -1.40
C VAL A 72 1.64 -18.34 -2.49
N ARG A 73 1.58 -16.99 -2.53
CA ARG A 73 2.41 -16.16 -3.42
C ARG A 73 3.89 -16.35 -3.10
N ASN A 74 4.28 -16.32 -1.81
CA ASN A 74 5.65 -16.61 -1.39
C ASN A 74 6.08 -18.03 -1.75
N ALA A 75 5.23 -19.03 -1.53
CA ALA A 75 5.54 -20.42 -1.90
C ALA A 75 5.75 -20.57 -3.41
N GLY A 76 4.95 -19.89 -4.24
CA GLY A 76 5.17 -19.81 -5.68
C GLY A 76 6.49 -19.13 -6.05
N ALA A 77 6.78 -17.98 -5.45
CA ALA A 77 8.03 -17.25 -5.66
C ALA A 77 9.27 -18.07 -5.24
N ARG A 78 9.18 -18.93 -4.23
CA ARG A 78 10.30 -19.82 -3.81
C ARG A 78 10.63 -20.89 -4.86
N LEU A 79 9.68 -21.23 -5.73
CA LEU A 79 9.89 -22.19 -6.82
C LEU A 79 10.42 -21.53 -8.09
N ALA A 80 10.48 -20.20 -8.14
CA ALA A 80 11.02 -19.46 -9.26
C ALA A 80 12.51 -19.74 -9.45
N ALA A 81 12.91 -20.02 -10.68
CA ALA A 81 14.30 -20.23 -11.08
C ALA A 81 14.89 -18.98 -11.77
N ALA A 82 14.06 -18.03 -12.17
CA ALA A 82 14.52 -16.83 -12.86
C ALA A 82 14.75 -15.65 -11.90
N PRO A 83 15.68 -14.73 -12.23
CA PRO A 83 15.99 -13.56 -11.39
C PRO A 83 14.91 -12.48 -11.39
N LEU A 84 13.96 -12.51 -12.33
CA LEU A 84 12.85 -11.57 -12.41
C LEU A 84 11.54 -12.32 -12.13
N LEU A 85 10.79 -11.82 -11.15
CA LEU A 85 9.44 -12.28 -10.80
C LEU A 85 8.40 -11.35 -11.42
N VAL A 86 7.34 -11.93 -11.98
CA VAL A 86 6.13 -11.22 -12.42
C VAL A 86 4.95 -11.81 -11.66
N PHE A 87 4.31 -11.03 -10.81
CA PHE A 87 3.10 -11.45 -10.10
C PHE A 87 1.87 -11.10 -10.94
N LEU A 88 1.04 -12.10 -11.17
CA LEU A 88 -0.14 -12.01 -12.03
C LEU A 88 -1.29 -12.78 -11.39
N ASP A 89 -2.44 -12.14 -11.14
CA ASP A 89 -3.59 -12.84 -10.54
C ASP A 89 -4.31 -13.77 -11.54
N SER A 90 -4.89 -14.86 -11.03
CA SER A 90 -5.83 -15.66 -11.81
C SER A 90 -7.09 -14.83 -12.15
N GLY A 91 -7.41 -14.74 -13.44
CA GLY A 91 -8.45 -13.83 -13.93
C GLY A 91 -7.95 -12.49 -14.47
N VAL A 92 -6.63 -12.32 -14.53
CA VAL A 92 -6.00 -11.23 -15.27
C VAL A 92 -5.55 -11.76 -16.63
N TYR A 93 -6.02 -11.12 -17.71
CA TYR A 93 -5.77 -11.53 -19.08
C TYR A 93 -4.79 -10.56 -19.75
N VAL A 94 -3.84 -11.11 -20.49
CA VAL A 94 -2.67 -10.36 -20.97
C VAL A 94 -2.53 -10.49 -22.48
N GLY A 95 -2.06 -9.41 -23.12
CA GLY A 95 -1.72 -9.42 -24.55
C GLY A 95 -0.42 -10.17 -24.85
N PRO A 96 -0.10 -10.41 -26.13
CA PRO A 96 1.03 -11.24 -26.56
C PRO A 96 2.43 -10.64 -26.24
N ASP A 97 2.50 -9.37 -25.84
CA ASP A 97 3.74 -8.65 -25.50
C ASP A 97 3.99 -8.46 -24.02
N PHE A 98 3.04 -8.85 -23.18
CA PHE A 98 3.05 -8.58 -21.75
C PHE A 98 4.39 -8.91 -21.06
N LEU A 99 4.94 -10.11 -21.32
CA LEU A 99 6.23 -10.50 -20.72
C LEU A 99 7.40 -9.69 -21.27
N HIS A 100 7.41 -9.38 -22.57
CA HIS A 100 8.45 -8.57 -23.18
C HIS A 100 8.48 -7.16 -22.55
N GLU A 101 7.31 -6.55 -22.38
CA GLU A 101 7.17 -5.20 -21.84
C GLU A 101 7.55 -5.13 -20.35
N HIS A 102 7.34 -6.20 -19.59
CA HIS A 102 7.90 -6.29 -18.23
C HIS A 102 9.43 -6.30 -18.25
N VAL A 103 10.08 -7.12 -19.09
CA VAL A 103 11.56 -7.09 -19.20
C VAL A 103 12.06 -5.71 -19.62
N ALA A 104 11.43 -5.12 -20.65
CA ALA A 104 11.82 -3.83 -21.19
C ALA A 104 11.75 -2.72 -20.12
N ALA A 105 10.71 -2.74 -19.26
CA ALA A 105 10.56 -1.75 -18.19
C ALA A 105 11.67 -1.81 -17.12
N HIS A 106 12.36 -2.95 -16.98
CA HIS A 106 13.51 -3.15 -16.07
C HIS A 106 14.87 -2.84 -16.73
N ALA A 107 14.93 -2.55 -18.04
CA ALA A 107 16.19 -2.40 -18.76
C ALA A 107 17.10 -1.27 -18.22
N GLU A 108 16.51 -0.24 -17.60
CA GLU A 108 17.21 0.96 -17.14
C GLU A 108 17.19 1.13 -15.61
N GLY A 109 16.85 0.10 -14.83
CA GLY A 109 16.74 0.18 -13.36
C GLY A 109 17.40 -0.99 -12.64
N GLU A 110 18.14 -0.72 -11.56
CA GLU A 110 18.83 -1.75 -10.77
C GLU A 110 18.07 -2.17 -9.50
N ARG A 111 17.19 -1.30 -8.96
CA ARG A 111 16.36 -1.56 -7.77
C ARG A 111 14.96 -1.03 -7.99
N LEU A 112 14.21 -1.74 -8.82
CA LEU A 112 12.98 -1.25 -9.42
C LEU A 112 11.81 -2.21 -9.18
N VAL A 113 10.68 -1.63 -8.83
CA VAL A 113 9.37 -2.28 -8.92
C VAL A 113 8.63 -1.70 -10.11
N VAL A 114 8.20 -2.56 -11.04
CA VAL A 114 7.38 -2.14 -12.18
C VAL A 114 5.95 -2.61 -11.96
N ALA A 115 5.04 -1.67 -11.75
CA ALA A 115 3.59 -1.92 -11.79
C ALA A 115 3.11 -1.87 -13.24
N GLY A 116 2.28 -2.83 -13.65
CA GLY A 116 1.62 -2.80 -14.95
C GLY A 116 0.24 -2.12 -14.88
N TYR A 117 -0.10 -1.37 -15.91
CA TYR A 117 -1.43 -0.76 -16.03
C TYR A 117 -2.50 -1.85 -16.24
N THR A 118 -3.62 -1.79 -15.50
CA THR A 118 -4.64 -2.85 -15.58
C THR A 118 -6.01 -2.28 -15.93
N TRP A 119 -6.47 -2.56 -17.14
CA TRP A 119 -7.79 -2.20 -17.61
C TRP A 119 -8.89 -3.00 -16.92
N GLY A 120 -10.04 -2.37 -16.69
CA GLY A 120 -11.23 -2.98 -16.10
C GLY A 120 -11.08 -3.31 -14.61
N TYR A 121 -10.04 -2.78 -13.95
CA TYR A 121 -9.81 -2.99 -12.53
C TYR A 121 -10.26 -1.79 -11.71
N ASP A 122 -11.56 -1.76 -11.40
CA ASP A 122 -12.19 -0.78 -10.52
C ASP A 122 -13.19 -1.51 -9.60
N PHE A 123 -13.22 -1.19 -8.30
CA PHE A 123 -14.09 -1.80 -7.29
C PHE A 123 -15.31 -0.98 -6.91
N GLU A 124 -15.39 0.25 -7.40
CA GLU A 124 -16.50 1.16 -7.18
C GLU A 124 -17.40 1.26 -8.41
N LYS A 125 -16.81 1.09 -9.61
CA LYS A 125 -17.51 1.23 -10.88
C LYS A 125 -17.90 -0.11 -11.47
N ALA A 126 -19.10 -0.14 -12.06
CA ALA A 126 -19.51 -1.26 -12.90
C ALA A 126 -18.65 -1.30 -14.17
N PRO A 127 -18.29 -2.50 -14.67
CA PRO A 127 -17.56 -2.61 -15.93
C PRO A 127 -18.38 -2.05 -17.10
N PRO A 128 -17.74 -1.67 -18.21
CA PRO A 128 -18.43 -1.29 -19.44
C PRO A 128 -19.43 -2.38 -19.88
N PRO A 129 -20.63 -2.00 -20.36
CA PRO A 129 -21.58 -2.96 -20.90
C PRO A 129 -20.96 -3.79 -22.04
N GLY A 130 -21.13 -5.11 -21.99
CA GLY A 130 -20.59 -6.02 -23.02
C GLY A 130 -19.14 -6.44 -22.79
N LEU A 131 -18.47 -6.01 -21.71
CA LEU A 131 -17.07 -6.38 -21.45
C LEU A 131 -16.90 -7.88 -21.23
N ALA A 132 -17.79 -8.52 -20.44
CA ALA A 132 -17.70 -9.95 -20.15
C ALA A 132 -17.88 -10.80 -21.41
N GLU A 133 -18.85 -10.43 -22.26
CA GLU A 133 -19.10 -11.06 -23.55
C GLU A 133 -17.91 -10.87 -24.49
N ALA A 134 -17.36 -9.65 -24.58
CA ALA A 134 -16.19 -9.39 -25.39
C ALA A 134 -14.95 -10.19 -24.95
N LEU A 135 -14.73 -10.34 -23.64
CA LEU A 135 -13.63 -11.17 -23.11
C LEU A 135 -13.85 -12.68 -23.36
N ALA A 136 -15.09 -13.12 -23.53
CA ALA A 136 -15.39 -14.52 -23.87
C ALA A 136 -15.23 -14.81 -25.38
N GLU A 137 -15.38 -13.80 -26.23
CA GLU A 137 -15.43 -13.95 -27.70
C GLU A 137 -14.20 -13.42 -28.44
N SER A 138 -13.36 -12.62 -27.78
CA SER A 138 -12.26 -11.88 -28.41
C SER A 138 -10.98 -11.97 -27.58
N LEU A 139 -9.85 -11.69 -28.24
CA LEU A 139 -8.55 -11.66 -27.60
C LEU A 139 -8.39 -10.39 -26.74
N PRO A 140 -7.59 -10.40 -25.65
CA PRO A 140 -7.47 -9.23 -24.77
C PRO A 140 -7.03 -7.95 -25.51
N GLU A 141 -6.15 -8.05 -26.50
CA GLU A 141 -5.71 -6.90 -27.28
C GLU A 141 -6.83 -6.29 -28.14
N GLU A 142 -7.79 -7.10 -28.59
CA GLU A 142 -8.97 -6.64 -29.33
C GLU A 142 -9.99 -5.99 -28.38
N VAL A 143 -10.14 -6.54 -27.18
CA VAL A 143 -10.95 -5.95 -26.11
C VAL A 143 -10.39 -4.59 -25.71
N VAL A 144 -9.07 -4.48 -25.49
CA VAL A 144 -8.45 -3.19 -25.19
C VAL A 144 -8.66 -2.20 -26.34
N ALA A 145 -8.42 -2.60 -27.59
CA ALA A 145 -8.68 -1.74 -28.74
C ALA A 145 -10.13 -1.23 -28.79
N ARG A 146 -11.10 -2.05 -28.38
CA ARG A 146 -12.53 -1.69 -28.35
C ARG A 146 -12.92 -0.75 -27.20
N PHE A 147 -12.33 -0.90 -26.02
CA PHE A 147 -12.77 -0.23 -24.80
C PHE A 147 -11.79 0.80 -24.22
N HIS A 148 -10.60 0.99 -24.80
CA HIS A 148 -9.55 1.87 -24.24
C HIS A 148 -9.94 3.34 -24.04
N ASP A 149 -10.99 3.83 -24.69
CA ASP A 149 -11.53 5.18 -24.52
C ASP A 149 -12.72 5.24 -23.54
N SER A 150 -13.12 4.09 -22.97
CA SER A 150 -14.23 3.97 -22.04
C SER A 150 -13.75 4.15 -20.60
N GLU A 151 -14.13 5.26 -19.95
CA GLU A 151 -13.72 5.53 -18.56
C GLU A 151 -14.01 4.38 -17.57
N PRO A 152 -15.16 3.66 -17.63
CA PRO A 152 -15.39 2.50 -16.76
C PRO A 152 -14.44 1.33 -17.00
N PHE A 153 -13.69 1.34 -18.12
CA PHE A 153 -12.66 0.36 -18.42
C PHE A 153 -11.28 0.77 -17.88
N PHE A 154 -11.14 1.96 -17.31
CA PHE A 154 -9.84 2.41 -16.81
C PHE A 154 -9.47 1.64 -15.55
N ASP A 155 -8.18 1.66 -15.24
CA ASP A 155 -7.67 1.25 -13.94
C ASP A 155 -8.22 2.22 -12.88
N ALA A 156 -8.63 1.76 -11.69
CA ALA A 156 -9.06 2.66 -10.62
C ALA A 156 -7.97 3.67 -10.24
N ARG A 157 -6.68 3.31 -10.44
CA ARG A 157 -5.54 4.22 -10.23
C ARG A 157 -5.36 5.24 -11.35
N HIS A 158 -6.15 5.20 -12.44
CA HIS A 158 -5.92 6.02 -13.63
C HIS A 158 -5.86 7.53 -13.31
N ALA A 159 -6.76 8.02 -12.45
CA ALA A 159 -6.73 9.43 -12.05
C ALA A 159 -5.42 9.80 -11.34
N ALA A 160 -4.91 8.93 -10.46
CA ALA A 160 -3.62 9.12 -9.79
C ALA A 160 -2.44 9.09 -10.78
N PHE A 161 -2.50 8.19 -11.78
CA PHE A 161 -1.49 8.16 -12.85
C PHE A 161 -1.53 9.44 -13.71
N VAL A 162 -2.72 9.97 -14.04
CA VAL A 162 -2.83 11.24 -14.79
C VAL A 162 -2.24 12.42 -14.02
N LYS A 163 -2.49 12.52 -12.69
CA LYS A 163 -1.90 13.56 -11.83
C LYS A 163 -0.37 13.57 -11.87
N THR A 164 0.26 12.44 -12.18
CA THR A 164 1.72 12.24 -12.21
C THR A 164 2.30 12.15 -13.62
N ASP A 165 1.49 12.38 -14.66
CA ASP A 165 1.90 12.18 -16.06
C ASP A 165 2.42 10.76 -16.32
N PHE A 166 1.80 9.78 -15.64
CA PHE A 166 2.14 8.36 -15.65
C PHE A 166 3.58 8.05 -15.16
N ASP A 167 4.20 8.98 -14.45
CA ASP A 167 5.56 8.86 -13.89
C ASP A 167 5.51 8.77 -12.36
N LEU A 168 5.57 7.54 -11.84
CA LEU A 168 5.54 7.28 -10.40
C LEU A 168 6.75 7.86 -9.66
N GLY A 169 7.84 8.21 -10.36
CA GLY A 169 8.98 8.91 -9.77
C GLY A 169 8.65 10.33 -9.29
N ARG A 170 7.52 10.90 -9.71
CA ARG A 170 7.01 12.21 -9.24
C ARG A 170 6.22 12.13 -7.93
N MET A 171 5.93 10.92 -7.46
CA MET A 171 5.22 10.68 -6.21
C MET A 171 6.19 10.65 -5.03
N VAL A 172 5.73 11.15 -3.88
CA VAL A 172 6.42 11.01 -2.60
C VAL A 172 6.04 9.71 -1.88
N ALA A 173 4.91 9.10 -2.25
CA ALA A 173 4.45 7.81 -1.73
C ALA A 173 3.98 6.86 -2.86
N PRO A 174 4.85 6.49 -3.82
CA PRO A 174 4.46 5.63 -4.94
C PRO A 174 4.06 4.22 -4.52
N TRP A 175 4.46 3.78 -3.33
CA TRP A 175 4.11 2.47 -2.76
C TRP A 175 2.60 2.25 -2.63
N ALA A 176 1.81 3.33 -2.49
CA ALA A 176 0.35 3.25 -2.40
C ALA A 176 -0.31 2.78 -3.71
N LEU A 177 0.43 2.80 -4.83
CA LEU A 177 -0.06 2.38 -6.15
C LEU A 177 0.45 0.99 -6.57
N LEU A 178 1.17 0.26 -5.71
CA LEU A 178 1.56 -1.11 -5.98
C LEU A 178 0.38 -2.04 -5.68
N TRP A 179 -0.30 -2.51 -6.73
CA TRP A 179 -1.40 -3.47 -6.59
C TRP A 179 -0.97 -4.86 -7.09
N GLY A 180 -1.23 -5.88 -6.27
CA GLY A 180 -0.59 -7.20 -6.33
C GLY A 180 -0.93 -8.08 -7.53
N LEU A 181 -1.80 -7.61 -8.43
CA LEU A 181 -2.36 -8.35 -9.54
C LEU A 181 -1.54 -8.30 -10.84
N ASN A 182 -0.67 -7.28 -10.98
CA ASN A 182 0.18 -7.07 -12.15
C ASN A 182 1.38 -6.19 -11.79
N PHE A 183 2.46 -6.84 -11.33
CA PHE A 183 3.72 -6.15 -11.10
C PHE A 183 4.92 -7.08 -11.27
N SER A 184 6.11 -6.51 -11.38
CA SER A 184 7.35 -7.26 -11.51
C SER A 184 8.49 -6.63 -10.72
N ILE A 185 9.40 -7.48 -10.24
CA ILE A 185 10.50 -7.13 -9.34
C ILE A 185 11.60 -8.19 -9.45
N SER A 186 12.85 -7.83 -9.19
CA SER A 186 13.91 -8.82 -9.04
C SER A 186 13.62 -9.76 -7.86
N ALA A 187 13.98 -11.03 -7.99
CA ALA A 187 13.86 -12.01 -6.90
C ALA A 187 14.68 -11.58 -5.68
N ASP A 188 15.87 -11.00 -5.91
CA ASP A 188 16.75 -10.52 -4.85
C ASP A 188 16.12 -9.38 -4.05
N ASP A 189 15.50 -8.40 -4.71
CA ASP A 189 14.84 -7.29 -4.01
C ASP A 189 13.55 -7.74 -3.31
N TYR A 190 12.81 -8.66 -3.93
CA TYR A 190 11.62 -9.27 -3.32
C TYR A 190 11.95 -9.99 -2.01
N TRP A 191 12.97 -10.85 -2.03
CA TRP A 191 13.40 -11.59 -0.85
C TRP A 191 14.18 -10.75 0.15
N ARG A 192 14.77 -9.61 -0.25
CA ARG A 192 15.41 -8.66 0.67
C ARG A 192 14.45 -8.13 1.75
N VAL A 193 13.16 -8.05 1.43
CA VAL A 193 12.12 -7.63 2.36
C VAL A 193 11.29 -8.79 2.91
N ASP A 194 11.69 -10.05 2.68
CA ASP A 194 10.98 -11.27 3.07
C ASP A 194 9.70 -11.59 2.26
N GLY A 195 9.53 -11.04 1.05
CA GLY A 195 8.34 -11.28 0.22
C GLY A 195 7.06 -10.70 0.82
N PHE A 196 5.88 -11.28 0.56
CA PHE A 196 4.63 -10.87 1.23
C PHE A 196 4.66 -11.23 2.73
N ASP A 197 3.98 -10.44 3.57
CA ASP A 197 3.80 -10.79 4.99
C ASP A 197 2.84 -11.98 5.14
N GLU A 198 3.38 -13.17 5.37
CA GLU A 198 2.60 -14.42 5.51
C GLU A 198 1.64 -14.41 6.71
N GLY A 199 1.77 -13.45 7.64
CA GLY A 199 0.81 -13.25 8.73
C GLY A 199 -0.45 -12.51 8.32
N ILE A 200 -0.54 -12.01 7.08
CA ILE A 200 -1.78 -11.49 6.49
C ILE A 200 -2.59 -12.68 5.97
N VAL A 201 -3.64 -13.03 6.73
CA VAL A 201 -4.53 -14.18 6.49
C VAL A 201 -5.99 -13.77 6.21
N ARG A 202 -6.15 -12.51 5.78
CA ARG A 202 -7.42 -11.86 5.42
C ARG A 202 -7.20 -11.11 4.12
N TRP A 203 -8.29 -10.79 3.42
CA TRP A 203 -8.17 -10.16 2.11
C TRP A 203 -7.75 -8.68 2.20
N GLY A 204 -6.87 -8.25 1.29
CA GLY A 204 -6.56 -6.85 1.01
C GLY A 204 -5.38 -6.26 1.81
N LEU A 205 -4.81 -5.17 1.28
CA LEU A 205 -3.67 -4.41 1.83
C LEU A 205 -2.31 -5.15 1.85
N ASP A 206 -2.25 -6.41 1.44
CA ASP A 206 -1.00 -7.19 1.39
C ASP A 206 0.02 -6.64 0.39
N ASP A 207 -0.47 -6.11 -0.72
CA ASP A 207 0.30 -5.45 -1.77
C ASP A 207 0.81 -4.07 -1.37
N LEU A 208 -0.03 -3.26 -0.71
CA LEU A 208 0.38 -1.97 -0.14
C LEU A 208 1.42 -2.16 0.99
N GLU A 209 1.26 -3.17 1.84
CA GLU A 209 2.23 -3.49 2.90
C GLU A 209 3.58 -3.92 2.31
N LEU A 210 3.57 -4.78 1.28
CA LEU A 210 4.77 -5.13 0.53
C LEU A 210 5.39 -3.89 -0.14
N GLY A 211 4.59 -3.09 -0.84
CA GLY A 211 5.03 -1.87 -1.50
C GLY A 211 5.68 -0.90 -0.52
N PHE A 212 5.12 -0.76 0.67
CA PHE A 212 5.67 0.08 1.71
C PHE A 212 7.06 -0.41 2.16
N ARG A 213 7.22 -1.71 2.43
CA ARG A 213 8.54 -2.27 2.78
C ARG A 213 9.57 -2.09 1.67
N LEU A 214 9.17 -2.28 0.41
CA LEU A 214 10.04 -2.07 -0.75
C LEU A 214 10.47 -0.60 -0.88
N PHE A 215 9.54 0.33 -0.66
CA PHE A 215 9.84 1.77 -0.62
C PHE A 215 10.82 2.13 0.51
N LYS A 216 10.61 1.60 1.72
CA LYS A 216 11.54 1.77 2.85
C LYS A 216 12.92 1.16 2.58
N ALA A 217 13.00 0.11 1.76
CA ALA A 217 14.24 -0.49 1.28
C ALA A 217 14.93 0.31 0.15
N GLY A 218 14.36 1.44 -0.27
CA GLY A 218 14.96 2.35 -1.25
C GLY A 218 14.79 1.91 -2.71
N LEU A 219 13.76 1.12 -3.01
CA LEU A 219 13.41 0.79 -4.39
C LEU A 219 12.65 1.95 -5.05
N GLU A 220 12.91 2.10 -6.34
CA GLU A 220 12.13 2.96 -7.21
C GLU A 220 10.87 2.24 -7.69
N PHE A 221 9.85 3.03 -8.04
CA PHE A 221 8.58 2.53 -8.56
C PHE A 221 8.36 3.11 -9.95
N ARG A 222 7.92 2.27 -10.88
CA ARG A 222 7.64 2.67 -12.26
C ARG A 222 6.33 2.05 -12.71
N LEU A 223 5.55 2.82 -13.46
CA LEU A 223 4.40 2.31 -14.17
C LEU A 223 4.83 1.91 -15.59
N SER A 224 4.49 0.70 -16.02
CA SER A 224 4.52 0.31 -17.43
C SER A 224 3.10 0.29 -17.98
N ARG A 225 2.83 1.20 -18.93
CA ARG A 225 1.56 1.24 -19.67
C ARG A 225 1.50 0.22 -20.79
N THR A 226 2.64 -0.30 -21.21
CA THR A 226 2.77 -1.29 -22.28
C THR A 226 2.73 -2.72 -21.73
N ALA A 227 3.19 -2.94 -20.49
CA ALA A 227 2.96 -4.18 -19.73
C ALA A 227 1.53 -4.21 -19.14
N TRP A 228 0.54 -3.99 -20.01
CA TRP A 228 -0.85 -3.88 -19.61
C TRP A 228 -1.50 -5.25 -19.43
N ALA A 229 -2.55 -5.26 -18.61
CA ALA A 229 -3.44 -6.41 -18.49
C ALA A 229 -4.91 -5.97 -18.44
N VAL A 230 -5.83 -6.93 -18.55
CA VAL A 230 -7.28 -6.74 -18.38
C VAL A 230 -7.74 -7.60 -17.21
N HIS A 231 -8.34 -6.99 -16.20
CA HIS A 231 -8.96 -7.73 -15.10
C HIS A 231 -10.36 -8.19 -15.51
N ALA A 232 -10.58 -9.50 -15.58
CA ALA A 232 -11.86 -10.05 -15.99
C ALA A 232 -12.96 -9.74 -14.94
N PRO A 233 -14.15 -9.28 -15.36
CA PRO A 233 -15.27 -9.11 -14.44
C PRO A 233 -15.62 -10.42 -13.74
N HIS A 234 -15.76 -10.38 -12.42
CA HIS A 234 -16.18 -11.52 -11.62
C HIS A 234 -16.92 -11.05 -10.36
N GLU A 235 -17.67 -11.96 -9.74
CA GLU A 235 -18.35 -11.67 -8.49
C GLU A 235 -17.32 -11.37 -7.38
N ARG A 236 -17.62 -10.38 -6.54
CA ARG A 236 -16.77 -9.94 -5.44
C ARG A 236 -17.55 -10.06 -4.14
N ALA A 237 -16.84 -10.29 -3.04
CA ALA A 237 -17.43 -10.16 -1.73
C ALA A 237 -18.02 -8.74 -1.55
N PRO A 238 -19.06 -8.56 -0.72
CA PRO A 238 -19.58 -7.25 -0.40
C PRO A 238 -18.46 -6.31 0.05
N LEU A 239 -18.50 -5.06 -0.40
CA LEU A 239 -17.47 -4.06 -0.08
C LEU A 239 -17.26 -3.90 1.43
N ALA A 240 -18.32 -3.98 2.23
CA ALA A 240 -18.24 -3.89 3.69
C ALA A 240 -17.40 -5.00 4.32
N ASP A 241 -17.49 -6.24 3.82
CA ASP A 241 -16.71 -7.37 4.32
C ASP A 241 -15.24 -7.20 3.94
N ALA A 242 -14.99 -6.76 2.70
CA ALA A 242 -13.64 -6.45 2.21
C ALA A 242 -12.98 -5.33 3.04
N LEU A 243 -13.71 -4.26 3.37
CA LEU A 243 -13.22 -3.15 4.19
C LEU A 243 -12.91 -3.59 5.63
N ALA A 244 -13.72 -4.48 6.22
CA ALA A 244 -13.45 -4.99 7.57
C ALA A 244 -12.13 -5.77 7.65
N ASP A 245 -11.84 -6.59 6.63
CA ASP A 245 -10.58 -7.32 6.51
C ASP A 245 -9.39 -6.39 6.25
N VAL A 246 -9.54 -5.44 5.34
CA VAL A 246 -8.55 -4.37 5.08
C VAL A 246 -8.21 -3.63 6.37
N MET A 247 -9.20 -3.28 7.22
CA MET A 247 -8.95 -2.60 8.49
C MET A 247 -8.25 -3.47 9.54
N VAL A 248 -8.38 -4.79 9.48
CA VAL A 248 -7.56 -5.68 10.33
C VAL A 248 -6.11 -5.67 9.87
N ASN A 249 -5.89 -5.78 8.56
CA ASN A 249 -4.55 -5.76 7.97
C ASN A 249 -3.88 -4.39 8.15
N MET A 250 -4.64 -3.29 8.10
CA MET A 250 -4.13 -1.93 8.33
C MET A 250 -3.62 -1.76 9.76
N ARG A 251 -4.36 -2.25 10.77
CA ARG A 251 -3.89 -2.22 12.16
C ARG A 251 -2.61 -3.04 12.35
N ARG A 252 -2.47 -4.17 11.66
CA ARG A 252 -1.24 -4.96 11.65
C ARG A 252 -0.08 -4.17 11.04
N MET A 253 -0.29 -3.54 9.88
CA MET A 253 0.71 -2.70 9.22
C MET A 253 1.18 -1.56 10.12
N MET A 254 0.25 -0.83 10.75
CA MET A 254 0.58 0.24 11.71
C MET A 254 1.37 -0.25 12.92
N ALA A 255 1.03 -1.42 13.46
CA ALA A 255 1.75 -1.99 14.60
C ALA A 255 3.18 -2.36 14.24
N ARG A 256 3.41 -2.81 12.99
CA ARG A 256 4.74 -3.14 12.47
C ARG A 256 5.55 -1.90 12.09
N PHE A 257 4.89 -0.86 11.58
CA PHE A 257 5.51 0.36 11.08
C PHE A 257 4.83 1.61 11.66
N PRO A 258 5.00 1.91 12.95
CA PRO A 258 4.36 3.06 13.59
C PRO A 258 5.05 4.36 13.17
N GLU A 259 4.74 4.83 11.96
CA GLU A 259 5.28 6.05 11.37
C GLU A 259 4.21 6.86 10.60
N PRO A 260 4.44 8.16 10.35
CA PRO A 260 3.44 9.06 9.77
C PRO A 260 2.77 8.56 8.48
N ALA A 261 3.52 7.89 7.60
CA ALA A 261 2.95 7.37 6.35
C ALA A 261 1.83 6.33 6.59
N THR A 262 1.97 5.48 7.60
CA THR A 262 0.95 4.48 7.93
C THR A 262 -0.20 5.07 8.74
N GLU A 263 0.06 6.10 9.56
CA GLU A 263 -1.02 6.87 10.20
C GLU A 263 -1.92 7.53 9.16
N LEU A 264 -1.34 8.11 8.11
CA LEU A 264 -2.11 8.75 7.04
C LEU A 264 -2.95 7.73 6.25
N ALA A 265 -2.37 6.59 5.89
CA ALA A 265 -3.11 5.53 5.21
C ALA A 265 -4.26 4.98 6.07
N TRP A 266 -4.04 4.82 7.38
CA TRP A 266 -5.09 4.42 8.30
C TRP A 266 -6.18 5.49 8.39
N ASN A 267 -5.80 6.76 8.46
CA ASN A 267 -6.74 7.86 8.56
C ASN A 267 -7.68 7.92 7.36
N LEU A 268 -7.15 7.74 6.15
CA LEU A 268 -7.96 7.72 4.93
C LEU A 268 -8.97 6.57 4.99
N LEU A 269 -8.50 5.35 5.25
CA LEU A 269 -9.38 4.18 5.39
C LEU A 269 -10.43 4.32 6.50
N ASN A 270 -10.07 4.93 7.63
CA ASN A 270 -10.98 5.09 8.77
C ASN A 270 -12.08 6.14 8.52
N ASN A 271 -11.86 7.08 7.59
CA ASN A 271 -12.82 8.13 7.25
C ASN A 271 -13.55 7.85 5.92
N ASP A 272 -13.44 6.63 5.39
CA ASP A 272 -13.99 6.25 4.07
C ASP A 272 -13.46 7.13 2.92
N ASP A 273 -12.25 7.66 3.05
CA ASP A 273 -11.54 8.41 2.00
C ASP A 273 -10.73 7.45 1.10
N ASP A 274 -10.35 7.94 -0.09
CA ASP A 274 -9.59 7.16 -1.06
C ASP A 274 -8.13 6.97 -0.62
N LEU A 275 -7.68 5.71 -0.51
CA LEU A 275 -6.27 5.37 -0.25
C LEU A 275 -5.31 5.93 -1.30
N LEU A 276 -5.78 6.20 -2.52
CA LEU A 276 -5.00 6.83 -3.58
C LEU A 276 -4.55 8.27 -3.23
N ASP A 277 -5.19 8.91 -2.24
CA ASP A 277 -4.80 10.24 -1.76
C ASP A 277 -3.65 10.23 -0.73
N VAL A 278 -3.10 9.07 -0.36
CA VAL A 278 -1.91 8.96 0.52
C VAL A 278 -0.77 9.86 0.05
N ASP A 279 -0.51 9.92 -1.25
CA ASP A 279 0.57 10.73 -1.82
C ASP A 279 0.38 12.24 -1.58
N GLU A 280 -0.86 12.72 -1.73
CA GLU A 280 -1.18 14.13 -1.48
C GLU A 280 -1.09 14.47 0.00
N ASN A 281 -1.63 13.61 0.86
CA ASN A 281 -1.54 13.76 2.32
C ASN A 281 -0.09 13.77 2.79
N TYR A 282 0.74 12.88 2.24
CA TYR A 282 2.15 12.78 2.62
C TYR A 282 2.97 13.96 2.10
N ARG A 283 2.69 14.45 0.88
CA ARG A 283 3.31 15.68 0.35
C ARG A 283 2.97 16.90 1.20
N PHE A 284 1.70 17.01 1.65
CA PHE A 284 1.29 18.06 2.58
C PHE A 284 2.07 17.97 3.90
N LEU A 285 2.21 16.76 4.47
CA LEU A 285 2.98 16.54 5.69
C LEU A 285 4.46 16.96 5.53
N ILE A 286 5.11 16.62 4.41
CA ILE A 286 6.49 17.03 4.13
C ILE A 286 6.61 18.56 4.15
N GLY A 287 5.66 19.27 3.53
CA GLY A 287 5.61 20.73 3.60
C GLY A 287 5.47 21.26 5.03
N CYS A 288 4.68 20.59 5.88
CA CYS A 288 4.57 20.95 7.29
C CYS A 288 5.87 20.67 8.06
N ILE A 289 6.56 19.56 7.80
CA ILE A 289 7.87 19.24 8.40
C ILE A 289 8.85 20.39 8.14
N ASP A 290 8.99 20.80 6.89
CA ASP A 290 9.93 21.85 6.50
C ASP A 290 9.65 23.20 7.19
N GLN A 291 8.37 23.54 7.37
CA GLN A 291 7.97 24.75 8.09
C GLN A 291 8.34 24.72 9.58
N VAL A 292 8.40 23.54 10.19
CA VAL A 292 8.66 23.40 11.63
C VAL A 292 10.08 22.98 11.97
N ARG A 293 10.95 22.69 11.00
CA ARG A 293 12.35 22.28 11.25
C ARG A 293 13.12 23.23 12.18
N SER A 294 12.83 24.53 12.18
CA SER A 294 13.50 25.49 13.08
C SER A 294 12.71 25.84 14.35
N VAL A 295 11.51 25.30 14.51
CA VAL A 295 10.62 25.63 15.63
C VAL A 295 11.04 24.84 16.87
N ASP A 296 11.56 25.57 17.86
CA ASP A 296 11.84 25.08 19.22
C ASP A 296 10.63 25.32 20.12
N VAL A 297 10.17 24.25 20.78
CA VAL A 297 8.99 24.26 21.66
C VAL A 297 9.35 24.20 23.14
N ALA A 298 10.64 24.16 23.49
CA ALA A 298 11.05 23.97 24.89
C ALA A 298 10.52 25.09 25.81
N ALA A 299 10.52 26.33 25.34
CA ALA A 299 10.01 27.47 26.11
C ALA A 299 8.48 27.43 26.29
N GLU A 300 7.71 27.17 25.23
CA GLU A 300 6.24 27.10 25.32
C GLU A 300 5.78 25.93 26.21
N VAL A 301 6.54 24.83 26.24
CA VAL A 301 6.26 23.70 27.13
C VAL A 301 6.65 24.07 28.57
N ALA A 302 7.80 24.69 28.79
CA ALA A 302 8.25 25.13 30.12
C ALA A 302 7.26 26.07 30.79
N ASP A 303 6.68 27.01 30.04
CA ASP A 303 5.67 27.95 30.56
C ASP A 303 4.36 27.28 30.98
N LEU A 304 4.03 26.15 30.34
CA LEU A 304 2.83 25.37 30.64
C LEU A 304 3.04 24.42 31.83
N LEU A 305 4.25 23.89 32.04
CA LEU A 305 4.56 22.88 33.07
C LEU A 305 3.99 23.19 34.47
N PRO A 306 4.11 24.41 35.03
CA PRO A 306 3.61 24.70 36.38
C PRO A 306 2.08 24.59 36.52
N GLN A 307 1.35 24.56 35.40
CA GLN A 307 -0.10 24.52 35.33
C GLN A 307 -0.64 23.11 35.09
N LEU A 308 0.24 22.15 34.72
CA LEU A 308 -0.15 20.79 34.44
C LEU A 308 -0.40 20.01 35.74
N PRO A 309 -1.42 19.14 35.78
CA PRO A 309 -1.58 18.25 36.93
C PRO A 309 -0.40 17.26 36.98
N PRO A 310 -0.05 16.77 38.18
CA PRO A 310 1.01 15.78 38.32
C PRO A 310 0.59 14.47 37.62
N GLY A 311 1.53 13.82 36.94
CA GLY A 311 1.28 12.55 36.28
C GLY A 311 2.25 12.26 35.15
N ARG A 312 1.98 11.16 34.44
CA ARG A 312 2.65 10.78 33.21
C ARG A 312 2.20 11.70 32.10
N LEU A 313 3.16 12.19 31.32
CA LEU A 313 2.94 13.18 30.27
C LEU A 313 3.26 12.57 28.91
N ALA A 314 2.48 12.95 27.89
CA ALA A 314 2.90 12.85 26.50
C ALA A 314 3.02 14.26 25.88
N VAL A 315 4.01 14.47 25.02
CA VAL A 315 4.17 15.70 24.24
C VAL A 315 4.10 15.36 22.76
N PHE A 316 3.09 15.90 22.07
CA PHE A 316 2.89 15.73 20.64
C PHE A 316 3.48 16.95 19.91
N GLY A 317 4.36 16.70 18.94
CA GLY A 317 5.19 17.73 18.34
C GLY A 317 6.32 18.14 19.30
N ALA A 318 7.05 17.18 19.85
CA ALA A 318 8.07 17.44 20.87
C ALA A 318 9.29 18.24 20.36
N GLY A 319 9.52 18.26 19.05
CA GLY A 319 10.68 18.90 18.44
C GLY A 319 12.00 18.23 18.84
N ARG A 320 13.07 19.02 18.87
CA ARG A 320 14.44 18.53 19.12
C ARG A 320 14.86 18.57 20.58
N ARG A 321 14.18 19.37 21.39
CA ARG A 321 14.55 19.64 22.78
C ARG A 321 13.33 19.89 23.63
N LEU A 322 13.36 19.41 24.86
CA LEU A 322 12.36 19.66 25.89
C LEU A 322 13.04 20.04 27.21
N PRO A 323 12.30 20.68 28.14
CA PRO A 323 12.77 20.91 29.51
C PRO A 323 13.23 19.61 30.19
N ALA A 324 14.25 19.68 31.03
CA ALA A 324 14.84 18.51 31.69
C ALA A 324 13.85 17.79 32.61
N GLU A 325 12.85 18.51 33.12
CA GLU A 325 11.74 18.01 33.92
C GLU A 325 10.89 16.98 33.17
N LEU A 326 10.94 16.97 31.83
CA LEU A 326 10.21 16.05 30.96
C LEU A 326 11.03 14.86 30.46
N ALA A 327 12.20 14.59 31.05
CA ALA A 327 13.05 13.45 30.64
C ALA A 327 12.36 12.07 30.72
N GLY A 328 11.23 11.95 31.45
CA GLY A 328 10.41 10.73 31.53
C GLY A 328 9.10 10.78 30.76
N ALA A 329 8.85 11.83 29.98
CA ALA A 329 7.61 11.97 29.20
C ALA A 329 7.65 11.10 27.95
N VAL A 330 6.47 10.62 27.53
CA VAL A 330 6.30 10.06 26.20
C VAL A 330 6.38 11.21 25.19
N THR A 331 7.13 11.05 24.12
CA THR A 331 7.33 12.11 23.13
C THR A 331 7.07 11.60 21.73
N LEU A 332 6.38 12.41 20.94
CA LEU A 332 6.02 12.13 19.56
C LEU A 332 6.38 13.33 18.70
N ASP A 333 7.00 13.09 17.55
CA ASP A 333 7.17 14.10 16.50
C ASP A 333 7.06 13.44 15.13
N PHE A 334 6.59 14.20 14.14
CA PHE A 334 6.40 13.73 12.77
C PHE A 334 7.64 14.01 11.89
N ASP A 335 8.58 14.84 12.36
CA ASP A 335 9.91 15.05 11.77
C ASP A 335 10.87 13.96 12.27
N ALA A 336 11.30 13.06 11.37
CA ALA A 336 12.19 11.96 11.71
C ALA A 336 13.54 12.44 12.28
N ASP A 337 14.06 13.58 11.81
CA ASP A 337 15.32 14.13 12.32
C ASP A 337 15.14 14.60 13.76
N ALA A 338 14.00 15.25 14.07
CA ALA A 338 13.66 15.67 15.43
C ALA A 338 13.49 14.48 16.37
N VAL A 339 12.90 13.38 15.90
CA VAL A 339 12.78 12.13 16.67
C VAL A 339 14.15 11.59 17.05
N VAL A 340 15.09 11.51 16.11
CA VAL A 340 16.45 11.01 16.37
C VAL A 340 17.22 11.95 17.30
N GLU A 341 17.15 13.26 17.08
CA GLU A 341 17.89 14.26 17.86
C GLU A 341 17.40 14.36 19.31
N LEU A 342 16.07 14.29 19.54
CA LEU A 342 15.50 14.31 20.89
C LEU A 342 15.65 12.94 21.58
N GLY A 343 15.73 11.85 20.81
CA GLY A 343 15.47 10.50 21.31
C GLY A 343 14.00 10.30 21.63
N ALA A 344 13.11 10.79 20.76
CA ALA A 344 11.68 10.76 20.99
C ALA A 344 11.14 9.32 21.03
N THR A 345 10.04 9.11 21.77
CA THR A 345 9.46 7.77 21.96
C THR A 345 8.85 7.22 20.67
N TYR A 346 8.21 8.06 19.86
CA TYR A 346 7.55 7.65 18.62
C TYR A 346 7.78 8.66 17.48
N HIS A 347 7.94 8.13 16.26
CA HIS A 347 7.83 8.90 15.03
C HIS A 347 6.38 8.88 14.59
N ALA A 348 5.63 9.95 14.86
CA ALA A 348 4.18 9.94 14.72
C ALA A 348 3.61 11.35 14.54
N ILE A 349 2.50 11.45 13.82
CA ILE A 349 1.71 12.68 13.69
C ILE A 349 0.89 12.91 14.95
N GLY A 350 0.33 11.83 15.51
CA GLY A 350 -0.61 11.91 16.62
C GLY A 350 -2.08 11.81 16.17
N ILE A 351 -2.34 11.28 14.97
CA ILE A 351 -3.69 10.96 14.47
C ILE A 351 -4.14 9.59 15.00
N ARG A 352 -3.20 8.64 15.06
CA ARG A 352 -3.43 7.31 15.63
C ARG A 352 -2.10 6.72 16.11
N THR A 353 -1.81 6.92 17.38
CA THR A 353 -0.55 6.52 18.00
C THR A 353 -0.58 5.06 18.48
N PRO A 354 0.59 4.44 18.69
CA PRO A 354 0.70 3.12 19.33
C PRO A 354 0.31 3.08 20.81
N LEU A 355 0.03 4.23 21.43
CA LEU A 355 -0.26 4.30 22.85
C LEU A 355 -1.61 3.63 23.17
N PRO A 356 -1.68 2.84 24.26
CA PRO A 356 -2.94 2.37 24.80
C PRO A 356 -3.88 3.51 25.20
N ASP A 357 -5.17 3.19 25.34
CA ASP A 357 -6.15 4.11 25.93
C ASP A 357 -5.70 4.48 27.34
N HIS A 358 -5.76 5.78 27.68
CA HIS A 358 -5.33 6.31 28.97
C HIS A 358 -3.87 5.95 29.37
N ALA A 359 -2.99 5.80 28.39
CA ALA A 359 -1.56 5.55 28.60
C ALA A 359 -0.85 6.64 29.40
N VAL A 360 -1.32 7.89 29.34
CA VAL A 360 -0.78 9.04 30.07
C VAL A 360 -1.89 9.84 30.76
N ASP A 361 -1.52 10.63 31.76
CA ASP A 361 -2.48 11.46 32.51
C ASP A 361 -2.76 12.78 31.77
N VAL A 362 -1.76 13.30 31.06
CA VAL A 362 -1.83 14.57 30.33
C VAL A 362 -1.15 14.45 28.98
N VAL A 363 -1.80 14.97 27.93
CA VAL A 363 -1.20 15.15 26.61
C VAL A 363 -1.01 16.65 26.35
N VAL A 364 0.21 17.05 26.02
CA VAL A 364 0.56 18.43 25.63
C VAL A 364 0.70 18.50 24.11
N LEU A 365 -0.06 19.41 23.49
CA LEU A 365 -0.01 19.68 22.05
C LEU A 365 0.75 20.99 21.80
N THR A 366 1.83 20.91 21.02
CA THR A 366 2.75 22.04 20.80
C THR A 366 2.47 22.80 19.51
N SER A 367 3.07 23.98 19.37
CA SER A 367 2.90 24.83 18.19
C SER A 367 3.54 24.27 16.91
N ARG A 368 4.28 23.15 16.99
CA ARG A 368 4.74 22.39 15.83
C ARG A 368 3.58 21.72 15.08
N LEU A 369 2.46 21.43 15.74
CA LEU A 369 1.29 20.86 15.10
C LEU A 369 0.46 21.89 14.30
N ALA A 370 0.82 23.18 14.36
CA ALA A 370 0.00 24.26 13.79
C ALA A 370 -0.23 24.11 12.28
N GLY A 371 0.77 23.64 11.52
CA GLY A 371 0.65 23.41 10.07
C GLY A 371 -0.31 22.26 9.72
N LEU A 372 -0.48 21.30 10.62
CA LEU A 372 -1.35 20.13 10.45
C LEU A 372 -2.81 20.44 10.83
N TRP A 373 -3.01 21.46 11.65
CA TRP A 373 -4.29 21.80 12.26
C TRP A 373 -5.46 21.97 11.28
N PRO A 374 -5.28 22.60 10.09
CA PRO A 374 -6.36 22.76 9.12
C PRO A 374 -6.90 21.43 8.59
N ARG A 375 -6.07 20.38 8.58
CA ARG A 375 -6.41 19.09 7.99
C ARG A 375 -6.77 18.03 9.03
N TRP A 376 -6.06 18.01 10.18
CA TRP A 376 -6.10 16.88 11.10
C TRP A 376 -6.33 17.26 12.58
N SER A 377 -6.82 18.47 12.86
CA SER A 377 -7.01 18.89 14.26
C SER A 377 -8.05 18.04 15.01
N ALA A 378 -9.12 17.61 14.34
CA ALA A 378 -10.15 16.78 14.97
C ALA A 378 -9.58 15.41 15.39
N GLU A 379 -8.81 14.79 14.49
CA GLU A 379 -8.19 13.49 14.68
C GLU A 379 -7.09 13.56 15.74
N ILE A 380 -6.22 14.57 15.69
CA ILE A 380 -5.18 14.79 16.70
C ILE A 380 -5.79 15.00 18.10
N LEU A 381 -6.88 15.78 18.20
CA LEU A 381 -7.56 16.00 19.47
C LEU A 381 -8.26 14.73 19.97
N ALA A 382 -8.90 13.97 19.09
CA ALA A 382 -9.54 12.70 19.43
C ALA A 382 -8.52 11.67 19.93
N GLU A 383 -7.36 11.58 19.28
CA GLU A 383 -6.29 10.68 19.67
C GLU A 383 -5.62 11.11 20.98
N ALA A 384 -5.35 12.41 21.15
CA ALA A 384 -4.86 12.95 22.41
C ALA A 384 -5.83 12.66 23.57
N ALA A 385 -7.14 12.77 23.35
CA ALA A 385 -8.17 12.45 24.33
C ALA A 385 -8.31 10.94 24.60
N ARG A 386 -8.02 10.09 23.62
CA ARG A 386 -8.00 8.63 23.80
C ARG A 386 -6.84 8.20 24.70
N VAL A 387 -5.65 8.73 24.45
CA VAL A 387 -4.42 8.29 25.16
C VAL A 387 -4.21 9.02 26.49
N GLY A 388 -4.81 10.21 26.66
CA GLY A 388 -4.65 11.09 27.82
C GLY A 388 -5.88 11.14 28.73
N GLY A 389 -5.66 11.43 30.02
CA GLY A 389 -6.74 11.83 30.94
C GLY A 389 -7.18 13.30 30.73
N SER A 390 -6.29 14.15 30.22
CA SER A 390 -6.58 15.53 29.83
C SER A 390 -5.68 15.98 28.67
N VAL A 391 -6.15 16.94 27.88
CA VAL A 391 -5.44 17.50 26.72
C VAL A 391 -5.17 18.98 26.96
N GLN A 392 -3.92 19.40 26.80
CA GLN A 392 -3.47 20.77 27.03
C GLN A 392 -2.78 21.31 25.78
N LEU A 393 -3.27 22.43 25.25
CA LEU A 393 -2.68 23.10 24.10
C LEU A 393 -1.76 24.20 24.61
N THR A 394 -0.56 24.30 24.04
CA THR A 394 0.31 25.44 24.34
C THR A 394 -0.33 26.75 23.88
N PRO A 395 -0.09 27.88 24.57
CA PRO A 395 -0.56 29.20 24.12
C PRO A 395 -0.15 29.54 22.68
N ALA A 396 1.08 29.16 22.31
CA ALA A 396 1.60 29.35 20.96
C ALA A 396 0.81 28.55 19.90
N LEU A 397 0.43 27.31 20.19
CA LEU A 397 -0.44 26.53 19.30
C LEU A 397 -1.81 27.21 19.14
N MET A 398 -2.46 27.58 20.26
CA MET A 398 -3.76 28.25 20.23
C MET A 398 -3.74 29.55 19.42
N GLN A 399 -2.67 30.35 19.55
CA GLN A 399 -2.51 31.59 18.80
C GLN A 399 -2.36 31.34 17.30
N LYS A 400 -1.51 30.38 16.91
CA LYS A 400 -1.27 30.06 15.50
C LYS A 400 -2.53 29.50 14.84
N THR A 401 -3.26 28.62 15.51
CA THR A 401 -4.45 27.98 14.93
C THR A 401 -5.62 28.96 14.82
N ALA A 402 -5.78 29.88 15.79
CA ALA A 402 -6.75 30.96 15.70
C ALA A 402 -6.46 31.95 14.55
N ALA A 403 -5.20 32.09 14.14
CA ALA A 403 -4.80 32.91 12.99
C ALA A 403 -5.08 32.21 11.65
N ILE A 404 -5.04 30.87 11.61
CA ILE A 404 -5.30 30.08 10.40
C ILE A 404 -6.81 29.93 10.13
N SER A 405 -7.65 30.02 11.16
CA SER A 405 -9.12 29.98 11.04
C SER A 405 -9.77 31.33 10.65
N ARG A 406 -8.97 32.37 10.34
CA ARG A 406 -9.44 33.68 9.85
C ARG A 406 -8.99 33.88 8.41
#